data_AF-A0A328S0P2-F1
#
_entry.id   AF-A0A328S0P2-F1
#
_cell.length_a   1.000
_cell.length_b   1.000
_cell.length_c   1.000
_cell.angle_alpha   90.00
_cell.angle_beta   90.00
_cell.angle_gamma   90.00
#
_symmetry.space_group_name_H-M   'P 1'
#
loop_
_entity.id
_entity.type
_entity.pdbx_description
1 polymer ?
#
loop_
_entity_poly.entity_id
_entity_poly.type
_entity_poly.pdbx_seq_one_letter_code
_entity_poly.pdbx_strand_id
1 'polypeptide(L)'
;MLKKYHVKYSGESLVEHREYLKEIIKYLKKHPEEEGLYLFASEFQYTLGTEDPLYARVQDLFDENPWCTIYSNLHTKARNGDMMDQKEFHDYFVKKFPQWKDIYYY
;
A
#
# COMPACT_ATOMS: atom_id res chain seq x y z
N MET A 1 21.09 -3.11 1.18
CA MET A 1 19.92 -2.98 2.08
C MET A 1 18.92 -2.05 1.37
N LEU A 2 17.85 -2.61 0.82
CA LEU A 2 16.86 -1.90 0.01
C LEU A 2 16.00 -0.98 0.90
N LYS A 3 16.54 0.18 1.27
CA LYS A 3 15.84 1.23 2.05
C LYS A 3 14.70 1.93 1.29
N LYS A 4 14.48 1.56 0.01
CA LYS A 4 13.60 2.30 -0.91
C LYS A 4 12.09 2.14 -0.65
N TYR A 5 11.66 1.34 0.31
CA TYR A 5 10.23 1.20 0.65
C TYR A 5 9.93 1.17 2.16
N HIS A 6 10.75 1.77 3.01
CA HIS A 6 10.28 2.01 4.39
C HIS A 6 9.43 3.28 4.40
N VAL A 7 8.23 3.21 3.83
CA VAL A 7 7.23 4.19 4.18
C VAL A 7 6.86 3.92 5.63
N LYS A 8 7.33 4.80 6.53
CA LYS A 8 6.98 4.72 7.93
C LYS A 8 5.58 5.27 8.09
N TYR A 9 4.59 4.40 8.21
CA TYR A 9 3.28 4.74 8.75
C TYR A 9 3.33 4.51 10.26
N SER A 10 2.65 5.36 11.05
CA SER A 10 2.30 4.95 12.41
C SER A 10 1.15 3.94 12.30
N GLY A 11 1.23 2.83 13.05
CA GLY A 11 0.13 1.88 13.12
C GLY A 11 -1.17 2.56 13.57
N GLU A 12 -1.06 3.59 14.41
CA GLU A 12 -2.18 4.44 14.86
C GLU A 12 -2.90 5.12 13.68
N SER A 13 -2.15 5.72 12.74
CA SER A 13 -2.74 6.37 11.55
C SER A 13 -3.49 5.37 10.66
N LEU A 14 -2.92 4.17 10.45
CA LEU A 14 -3.58 3.12 9.67
C LEU A 14 -4.87 2.62 10.36
N VAL A 15 -4.88 2.54 11.69
CA VAL A 15 -6.10 2.17 12.44
C VAL A 15 -7.15 3.28 12.35
N GLU A 16 -6.76 4.54 12.57
CA GLU A 16 -7.63 5.71 12.51
C GLU A 16 -8.28 5.86 11.13
N HIS A 17 -7.51 5.63 10.08
CA HIS A 17 -7.92 5.77 8.69
C HIS A 17 -8.29 4.45 8.01
N ARG A 18 -8.67 3.41 8.78
CA ARG A 18 -9.01 2.07 8.26
C ARG A 18 -10.08 2.07 7.16
N GLU A 19 -10.95 3.06 7.13
CA GLU A 19 -11.98 3.21 6.10
C GLU A 19 -11.39 3.45 4.70
N TYR A 20 -10.20 4.06 4.60
CA TYR A 20 -9.52 4.25 3.32
C TYR A 20 -9.12 2.92 2.66
N LEU A 21 -8.88 1.86 3.44
CA LEU A 21 -8.59 0.55 2.88
C LEU A 21 -9.72 0.05 1.98
N LYS A 22 -10.98 0.33 2.31
CA LYS A 22 -12.13 -0.06 1.45
C LYS A 22 -12.08 0.64 0.10
N GLU A 23 -11.72 1.92 0.09
CA GLU A 23 -11.59 2.72 -1.12
C GLU A 23 -10.38 2.30 -1.95
N ILE A 24 -9.25 2.04 -1.29
CA ILE A 24 -8.01 1.55 -1.92
C ILE A 24 -8.26 0.20 -2.60
N ILE A 25 -8.90 -0.76 -1.93
CA ILE A 25 -9.25 -2.07 -2.53
C ILE A 25 -10.13 -1.86 -3.77
N LYS A 26 -11.17 -1.02 -3.67
CA LYS A 26 -12.08 -0.73 -4.79
C LYS A 26 -11.34 -0.08 -5.97
N TYR A 27 -10.37 0.78 -5.69
CA TYR A 27 -9.55 1.42 -6.71
C TYR A 27 -8.59 0.41 -7.36
N LEU A 28 -7.89 -0.42 -6.57
CA LEU A 28 -6.96 -1.44 -7.06
C LEU A 28 -7.62 -2.48 -7.97
N LYS A 29 -8.88 -2.85 -7.72
CA LYS A 29 -9.64 -3.72 -8.63
C LYS A 29 -9.87 -3.12 -10.02
N LYS A 30 -9.79 -1.79 -10.16
CA LYS A 30 -9.89 -1.08 -11.45
C LYS A 30 -8.51 -0.71 -12.02
N HIS A 31 -7.52 -0.58 -11.15
CA HIS A 31 -6.17 -0.12 -11.45
C HIS A 31 -5.11 -1.07 -10.85
N PRO A 32 -5.07 -2.34 -11.28
CA PRO A 32 -4.15 -3.33 -10.73
C PRO A 32 -2.66 -3.00 -11.01
N GLU A 33 -2.38 -2.12 -11.96
CA GLU A 33 -1.04 -1.61 -12.29
C GLU A 33 -0.41 -0.74 -11.18
N GLU A 34 -1.20 -0.28 -10.20
CA GLU A 34 -0.76 0.61 -9.13
C GLU A 34 -0.12 -0.19 -7.98
N GLU A 35 0.98 -0.89 -8.28
CA GLU A 35 1.70 -1.78 -7.37
C GLU A 35 2.04 -1.12 -6.02
N GLY A 36 2.27 0.20 -6.01
CA GLY A 36 2.51 0.97 -4.79
C GLY A 36 1.35 0.93 -3.79
N LEU A 37 0.10 0.83 -4.27
CA LEU A 37 -1.09 0.74 -3.42
C LEU A 37 -1.24 -0.65 -2.77
N TYR A 38 -0.70 -1.71 -3.39
CA TYR A 38 -0.71 -3.05 -2.79
C TYR A 38 0.19 -3.12 -1.55
N LEU A 39 1.27 -2.32 -1.48
CA LEU A 39 2.07 -2.18 -0.26
C LEU A 39 1.21 -1.64 0.88
N PHE A 40 0.41 -0.60 0.63
CA PHE A 40 -0.52 -0.09 1.65
C PHE A 40 -1.53 -1.13 2.07
N ALA A 41 -2.16 -1.83 1.12
CA ALA A 41 -3.14 -2.87 1.45
C ALA A 41 -2.53 -3.96 2.37
N SER A 42 -1.27 -4.35 2.09
CA SER A 42 -0.50 -5.28 2.92
C SER A 42 -0.21 -4.72 4.32
N GLU A 43 0.23 -3.46 4.42
CA GLU A 43 0.49 -2.79 5.70
C GLU A 43 -0.77 -2.60 6.55
N PHE A 44 -1.91 -2.21 5.95
CA PHE A 44 -3.21 -2.17 6.63
C PHE A 44 -3.61 -3.56 7.12
N GLN A 45 -3.47 -4.59 6.29
CA GLN A 45 -3.82 -5.96 6.67
C GLN A 45 -2.99 -6.45 7.85
N TYR A 46 -1.69 -6.15 7.86
CA TYR A 46 -0.80 -6.48 8.97
C TYR A 46 -1.17 -5.71 10.25
N THR A 47 -1.45 -4.41 10.12
CA THR A 47 -1.73 -3.53 11.25
C THR A 47 -3.10 -3.80 11.89
N LEU A 48 -4.13 -4.04 11.08
CA LEU A 48 -5.48 -4.32 11.55
C LEU A 48 -5.64 -5.75 12.10
N GLY A 49 -4.80 -6.68 11.63
CA GLY A 49 -4.81 -8.07 12.09
C GLY A 49 -5.90 -8.93 11.46
N THR A 50 -5.87 -10.23 11.74
CA THR A 50 -6.73 -11.25 11.10
C THR A 50 -8.19 -11.20 11.53
N GLU A 51 -8.50 -10.53 12.65
CA GLU A 51 -9.86 -10.40 13.18
C GLU A 51 -10.64 -9.25 12.51
N ASP A 52 -9.95 -8.35 11.80
CA ASP A 52 -10.61 -7.25 11.10
C ASP A 52 -11.37 -7.78 9.87
N PRO A 53 -12.64 -7.41 9.65
CA PRO A 53 -13.42 -7.81 8.48
C PRO A 53 -12.77 -7.43 7.13
N LEU A 54 -11.87 -6.45 7.12
CA LEU A 54 -11.14 -6.04 5.92
C LEU A 54 -9.99 -6.98 5.59
N TYR A 55 -9.51 -7.80 6.53
CA TYR A 55 -8.45 -8.77 6.31
C TYR A 55 -8.78 -9.71 5.14
N ALA A 56 -9.98 -10.29 5.15
CA ALA A 56 -10.44 -11.19 4.10
C ALA A 56 -10.55 -10.50 2.74
N ARG A 57 -10.96 -9.22 2.72
CA ARG A 57 -11.06 -8.45 1.47
C ARG A 57 -9.70 -8.13 0.86
N VAL A 58 -8.67 -7.96 1.68
CA VAL A 58 -7.29 -7.82 1.21
C VAL A 58 -6.78 -9.17 0.68
N GLN A 59 -7.15 -10.29 1.31
CA GLN A 59 -6.82 -11.61 0.76
C GLN A 59 -7.48 -11.84 -0.60
N ASP A 60 -8.77 -11.53 -0.76
CA ASP A 60 -9.44 -11.63 -2.07
C ASP A 60 -8.73 -10.80 -3.15
N LEU A 61 -8.24 -9.61 -2.79
CA LEU A 61 -7.46 -8.76 -3.69
C LEU A 61 -6.13 -9.43 -4.09
N PHE A 62 -5.45 -10.08 -3.14
CA PHE A 62 -4.20 -10.80 -3.38
C PHE A 62 -4.39 -12.14 -4.09
N ASP A 63 -5.57 -12.76 -4.00
CA ASP A 63 -5.88 -13.96 -4.80
C ASP A 63 -6.07 -13.60 -6.29
N GLU A 64 -6.69 -12.44 -6.57
CA GLU A 64 -6.84 -11.91 -7.93
C GLU A 64 -5.50 -11.40 -8.49
N ASN A 65 -4.67 -10.79 -7.65
CA ASN A 65 -3.35 -10.25 -8.01
C ASN A 65 -2.30 -10.71 -6.97
N PRO A 66 -1.62 -11.85 -7.21
CA PRO A 66 -0.74 -12.46 -6.22
C PRO A 66 0.30 -11.52 -5.63
N TRP A 67 0.26 -11.36 -4.31
CA TRP A 67 1.22 -10.53 -3.57
C TRP A 67 2.68 -10.89 -3.88
N CYS A 68 2.98 -12.18 -4.05
CA CYS A 68 4.33 -12.63 -4.40
C CYS A 68 4.81 -12.09 -5.75
N THR A 69 3.92 -11.99 -6.75
CA THR A 69 4.23 -11.41 -8.06
C THR A 69 4.47 -9.92 -7.94
N ILE A 70 3.59 -9.20 -7.26
CA ILE A 70 3.71 -7.75 -7.04
C ILE A 70 5.01 -7.44 -6.30
N TYR A 71 5.28 -8.16 -5.22
CA TYR A 71 6.47 -7.99 -4.42
C TYR A 71 7.76 -8.27 -5.22
N SER A 72 7.75 -9.31 -6.07
CA SER A 72 8.87 -9.62 -6.97
C SER A 72 9.13 -8.51 -7.99
N ASN A 73 8.07 -7.93 -8.57
CA ASN A 73 8.17 -6.80 -9.50
C ASN A 73 8.77 -5.57 -8.81
N LEU A 74 8.26 -5.23 -7.62
CA LEU A 74 8.75 -4.13 -6.81
C LEU A 74 10.23 -4.31 -6.47
N HIS A 75 10.66 -5.52 -6.08
CA HIS A 75 12.07 -5.84 -5.84
C HIS A 75 12.95 -5.66 -7.08
N THR A 76 12.45 -6.07 -8.24
CA THR A 76 13.16 -5.91 -9.52
C THR A 76 13.35 -4.43 -9.85
N LYS A 77 12.29 -3.62 -9.76
CA LYS A 77 12.36 -2.15 -9.92
C LYS A 77 13.33 -1.52 -8.92
N ALA A 78 13.30 -1.97 -7.67
CA ALA A 78 14.18 -1.47 -6.62
C ALA A 78 15.66 -1.75 -6.93
N ARG A 79 15.96 -2.95 -7.44
CA ARG A 79 17.30 -3.37 -7.87
C ARG A 79 17.79 -2.59 -9.08
N ASN A 80 16.91 -2.29 -10.03
CA ASN A 80 17.24 -1.54 -11.24
C ASN A 80 17.35 -0.03 -11.00
N GLY A 81 16.89 0.47 -9.85
CA GLY A 81 16.89 1.89 -9.53
C GLY A 81 15.62 2.63 -9.97
N ASP A 82 14.66 1.93 -10.57
CA ASP A 82 13.41 2.46 -11.16
C ASP A 82 12.32 2.70 -10.12
N MET A 83 12.72 3.13 -8.93
CA MET A 83 11.92 3.06 -7.73
C MET A 83 12.05 4.37 -6.97
N MET A 84 10.89 5.00 -6.73
CA MET A 84 10.77 6.22 -5.94
C MET A 84 11.33 6.00 -4.54
N ASP A 85 12.06 6.97 -4.02
CA ASP A 85 12.35 6.99 -2.59
C ASP A 85 11.09 7.31 -1.76
N GLN A 86 11.21 7.24 -0.44
CA GLN A 86 10.07 7.46 0.46
C GLN A 86 9.43 8.84 0.27
N LYS A 87 10.24 9.88 0.05
CA LYS A 87 9.74 11.25 -0.10
C LYS A 87 9.08 11.42 -1.47
N GLU A 88 9.71 10.92 -2.52
CA GLU A 88 9.17 10.91 -3.88
C GLU A 88 7.82 10.18 -3.93
N PHE A 89 7.72 9.03 -3.26
CA PHE A 89 6.49 8.26 -3.17
C PHE A 89 5.40 9.00 -2.39
N HIS A 90 5.74 9.61 -1.26
CA HIS A 90 4.81 10.44 -0.49
C HIS A 90 4.25 11.59 -1.34
N ASP A 91 5.14 12.35 -1.99
CA ASP A 91 4.75 13.52 -2.79
C ASP A 91 3.88 13.11 -3.99
N TYR A 92 4.23 12.00 -4.65
CA TYR A 92 3.41 11.38 -5.69
C TYR A 92 2.03 10.97 -5.16
N PHE A 93 2.00 10.28 -4.01
CA PHE A 93 0.77 9.74 -3.43
C PHE A 93 -0.19 10.86 -3.03
N VAL A 94 0.28 11.86 -2.28
CA VAL A 94 -0.57 12.98 -1.85
C VAL A 94 -1.08 13.78 -3.05
N LYS A 95 -0.27 13.93 -4.09
CA LYS A 95 -0.68 14.60 -5.33
C LYS A 95 -1.75 13.81 -6.10
N LYS A 96 -1.59 12.48 -6.20
CA LYS A 96 -2.47 11.61 -7.00
C LYS A 96 -3.74 11.19 -6.25
N PHE A 97 -3.62 10.98 -4.94
CA PHE A 97 -4.66 10.51 -4.03
C PHE A 97 -4.83 11.47 -2.84
N PRO A 98 -5.18 12.75 -3.09
CA PRO A 98 -5.28 13.75 -2.03
C PRO A 98 -6.33 13.40 -0.96
N GLN A 99 -7.31 12.55 -1.28
CA GLN A 99 -8.32 12.07 -0.35
C GLN A 99 -7.79 11.10 0.72
N TRP A 100 -6.60 10.52 0.52
CA TRP A 100 -5.97 9.58 1.46
C TRP A 100 -4.69 10.17 2.09
N LYS A 101 -4.43 11.46 1.90
CA LYS A 101 -3.20 12.12 2.35
C LYS A 101 -2.96 11.98 3.85
N ASP A 102 -4.04 11.90 4.64
CA ASP A 102 -3.98 11.90 6.10
C ASP A 102 -3.41 10.58 6.67
N ILE A 103 -3.21 9.56 5.83
CA ILE A 103 -2.45 8.34 6.22
C ILE A 103 -1.01 8.68 6.64
N TYR A 104 -0.45 9.75 6.08
CA TYR A 104 0.92 10.17 6.32
C TYR A 104 0.98 11.27 7.38
N TYR A 105 1.11 10.88 8.65
CA TYR A 105 1.53 11.80 9.71
C TYR A 105 3.06 11.79 9.82
N TYR A 106 3.69 12.94 9.58
CA TYR A 106 5.11 13.18 9.86
C TYR A 106 5.29 13.78 11.25
#